data_AF-A0A7S0U5H7-F1
#
_entry.id   AF-A0A7S0U5H7-F1
#
_cell.length_a   1.000
_cell.length_b   1.000
_cell.length_c   1.000
_cell.angle_alpha   90.00
_cell.angle_beta   90.00
_cell.angle_gamma   90.00
#
_symmetry.space_group_name_H-M   'P 1'
#
loop_
_entity.id
_entity.type
_entity.pdbx_description
1 polymer ?
#
loop_
_entity_poly.entity_id
_entity_poly.type
_entity_poly.pdbx_seq_one_letter_code
_entity_poly.pdbx_strand_id
1 'polypeptide(L)'
;GRRTRRMDHVSQELGIGVASQSETDNEAAKRAEVQHFENVVKAFLYYKEHGTHVVRKHEASFARLPQGHQQIVNYLPAKFEAQKQCLQVNQDFLATIVADTEGFIKNSPLLTGARTRFEHIEGSSLDMDKIRCTLR
;
A
#
# COMPACT_ATOMS: atom_id res chain seq x y z
N GLY A 1 -0.94 -35.42 68.58
CA GLY A 1 -2.11 -34.96 67.80
C GLY A 1 -1.65 -34.19 66.59
N ARG A 2 -2.18 -34.53 65.41
CA ARG A 2 -1.81 -34.08 64.04
C ARG A 2 -1.99 -32.56 63.88
N ARG A 3 -0.97 -31.78 63.49
CA ARG A 3 -0.57 -31.38 62.11
C ARG A 3 -1.72 -30.84 61.21
N THR A 4 -1.73 -29.51 61.07
CA THR A 4 -1.88 -28.72 59.82
C THR A 4 -2.94 -29.13 58.78
N ARG A 5 -3.91 -28.25 58.51
CA ARG A 5 -4.44 -27.97 57.15
C ARG A 5 -4.90 -26.51 57.03
N ARG A 6 -4.01 -25.72 56.43
CA ARG A 6 -4.30 -24.61 55.51
C ARG A 6 -4.70 -25.26 54.18
N MET A 7 -5.75 -24.82 53.50
CA MET A 7 -5.95 -24.81 52.02
C MET A 7 -7.34 -24.21 51.76
N ASP A 8 -7.43 -22.97 51.30
CA ASP A 8 -7.38 -22.55 49.88
C ASP A 8 -8.75 -22.72 49.21
N HIS A 9 -9.56 -21.67 49.30
CA HIS A 9 -10.81 -21.57 48.53
C HIS A 9 -10.99 -20.16 47.96
N VAL A 10 -9.97 -19.66 47.27
CA VAL A 10 -10.07 -18.54 46.34
C VAL A 10 -9.00 -18.75 45.28
N SER A 11 -9.35 -19.34 44.13
CA SER A 11 -8.62 -19.20 42.85
C SER A 11 -9.23 -20.13 41.81
N GLN A 12 -10.33 -19.72 41.20
CA GLN A 12 -10.72 -20.17 39.87
C GLN A 12 -11.76 -19.16 39.43
N GLU A 13 -11.45 -18.33 38.44
CA GLU A 13 -12.37 -17.53 37.58
C GLU A 13 -11.66 -16.37 36.83
N LEU A 14 -10.32 -16.25 36.84
CA LEU A 14 -9.61 -15.17 36.12
C LEU A 14 -8.84 -15.60 34.86
N GLY A 15 -8.97 -16.85 34.43
CA GLY A 15 -8.18 -17.40 33.31
C GLY A 15 -8.79 -17.31 31.91
N ILE A 16 -10.09 -16.98 31.78
CA ILE A 16 -10.81 -17.14 30.51
C ILE A 16 -11.00 -15.81 29.75
N GLY A 17 -11.07 -14.67 30.45
CA GLY A 17 -11.31 -13.36 29.82
C GLY A 17 -10.09 -12.74 29.11
N VAL A 18 -8.88 -13.00 29.61
CA VAL A 18 -7.65 -12.32 29.13
C VAL A 18 -7.08 -12.98 27.86
N ALA A 19 -7.20 -14.30 27.73
CA ALA A 19 -6.71 -15.03 26.56
C ALA A 19 -7.52 -14.67 25.29
N SER A 20 -8.86 -14.61 25.39
CA SER A 20 -9.71 -14.26 24.25
C SER A 20 -9.50 -12.84 23.73
N GLN A 21 -9.19 -11.87 24.60
CA GLN A 21 -8.88 -10.50 24.14
C GLN A 21 -7.53 -10.42 23.41
N SER A 22 -6.51 -11.12 23.91
CA SER A 22 -5.19 -11.15 23.25
C SER A 22 -5.21 -11.85 21.87
N GLU A 23 -6.04 -12.87 21.69
CA GLU A 23 -6.21 -13.57 20.42
C GLU A 23 -6.98 -12.71 19.39
N THR A 24 -8.02 -11.99 19.83
CA THR A 24 -8.78 -11.09 18.96
C THR A 24 -7.96 -9.89 18.49
N ASP A 25 -7.10 -9.35 19.35
CA ASP A 25 -6.21 -8.24 19.01
C ASP A 25 -5.14 -8.67 18.01
N ASN A 26 -4.62 -9.89 18.15
CA ASN A 26 -3.64 -10.47 17.22
C ASN A 26 -4.25 -10.71 15.82
N GLU A 27 -5.47 -11.23 15.74
CA GLU A 27 -6.18 -11.42 14.46
C GLU A 27 -6.60 -10.09 13.81
N ALA A 28 -6.92 -9.06 14.60
CA ALA A 28 -7.13 -7.71 14.08
C ALA A 28 -5.83 -7.12 13.50
N ALA A 29 -4.70 -7.26 14.20
CA ALA A 29 -3.40 -6.81 13.74
C ALA A 29 -2.98 -7.52 12.45
N LYS A 30 -3.18 -8.83 12.35
CA LYS A 30 -2.91 -9.61 11.15
C LYS A 30 -3.72 -9.13 9.94
N ARG A 31 -5.02 -8.88 10.12
CA ARG A 31 -5.87 -8.34 9.04
C ARG A 31 -5.43 -6.94 8.61
N ALA A 32 -5.04 -6.09 9.56
CA ALA A 32 -4.51 -4.77 9.28
C ALA A 32 -3.20 -4.86 8.48
N GLU A 33 -2.32 -5.80 8.82
CA GLU A 33 -1.06 -6.03 8.10
C GLU A 33 -1.30 -6.50 6.66
N VAL A 34 -2.20 -7.47 6.45
CA VAL A 34 -2.62 -7.91 5.10
C VAL A 34 -3.18 -6.74 4.30
N GLN A 35 -4.08 -5.97 4.90
CA GLN A 35 -4.69 -4.82 4.23
C GLN A 35 -3.64 -3.75 3.88
N HIS A 36 -2.70 -3.49 4.79
CA HIS A 36 -1.62 -2.55 4.56
C HIS A 36 -0.73 -3.00 3.39
N PHE A 37 -0.32 -4.27 3.40
CA PHE A 37 0.44 -4.86 2.31
C PHE A 37 -0.29 -4.75 0.96
N GLU A 38 -1.58 -5.16 0.90
CA GLU A 38 -2.37 -5.04 -0.33
C GLU A 38 -2.48 -3.57 -0.81
N ASN A 39 -2.58 -2.61 0.11
CA ASN A 39 -2.61 -1.18 -0.24
C ASN A 39 -1.27 -0.70 -0.82
N VAL A 40 -0.14 -1.17 -0.29
CA VAL A 40 1.19 -0.87 -0.85
C VAL A 40 1.30 -1.48 -2.26
N VAL A 41 0.91 -2.74 -2.46
CA VAL A 41 0.93 -3.36 -3.78
C VAL A 41 0.04 -2.61 -4.76
N LYS A 42 -1.19 -2.24 -4.37
CA LYS A 42 -2.08 -1.42 -5.19
C LYS A 42 -1.44 -0.08 -5.57
N ALA A 43 -0.77 0.59 -4.64
CA ALA A 43 -0.08 1.86 -4.91
C ALA A 43 1.05 1.69 -5.95
N PHE A 44 1.81 0.58 -5.88
CA PHE A 44 2.85 0.27 -6.86
C PHE A 44 2.24 0.02 -8.25
N LEU A 45 1.13 -0.72 -8.33
CA LEU A 45 0.43 -1.01 -9.58
C LEU A 45 -0.29 0.21 -10.16
N TYR A 46 -0.72 1.15 -9.32
CA TYR A 46 -1.45 2.36 -9.72
C TYR A 46 -0.53 3.52 -10.15
N TYR A 47 0.78 3.40 -9.96
CA TYR A 47 1.74 4.49 -10.11
C TYR A 47 1.67 5.22 -11.45
N LYS A 48 1.72 4.46 -12.56
CA LYS A 48 1.68 5.03 -13.92
C LYS A 48 0.36 5.73 -14.18
N GLU A 49 -0.75 5.14 -13.76
CA GLU A 49 -2.08 5.72 -13.98
C GLU A 49 -2.20 7.07 -13.28
N HIS A 50 -1.84 7.12 -12.00
CA HIS A 50 -1.81 8.38 -11.25
C HIS A 50 -0.86 9.39 -11.92
N GLY A 51 0.37 8.98 -12.26
CA GLY A 51 1.34 9.87 -12.91
C GLY A 51 0.82 10.43 -14.24
N THR A 52 0.20 9.58 -15.06
CA THR A 52 -0.39 9.97 -16.35
C THR A 52 -1.54 10.95 -16.15
N HIS A 53 -2.39 10.76 -15.14
CA HIS A 53 -3.46 11.69 -14.81
C HIS A 53 -2.92 13.08 -14.45
N VAL A 54 -1.81 13.16 -13.70
CA VAL A 54 -1.13 14.43 -13.38
C VAL A 54 -0.59 15.09 -14.65
N VAL A 55 0.09 14.33 -15.53
CA VAL A 55 0.58 14.86 -16.81
C VAL A 55 -0.58 15.39 -17.67
N ARG A 56 -1.70 14.67 -17.77
CA ARG A 56 -2.89 15.11 -18.51
C ARG A 56 -3.48 16.41 -17.98
N LYS A 57 -3.45 16.65 -16.65
CA LYS A 57 -3.86 17.94 -16.07
C LYS A 57 -2.95 19.08 -16.52
N HIS A 58 -1.65 18.83 -16.65
CA HIS A 58 -0.69 19.81 -17.18
C HIS A 58 -0.89 20.06 -18.68
N GLU A 59 -1.12 19.01 -19.48
CA GLU A 59 -1.44 19.11 -20.90
C GLU A 59 -2.71 19.95 -21.13
N ALA A 60 -3.77 19.66 -20.39
CA ALA A 60 -5.01 20.43 -20.46
C ALA A 60 -4.80 21.89 -20.07
N SER A 61 -3.91 22.16 -19.12
CA SER A 61 -3.58 23.53 -18.70
C SER A 61 -2.77 24.27 -19.76
N PHE A 62 -1.83 23.60 -20.42
CA PHE A 62 -1.10 24.14 -21.57
C PHE A 62 -2.03 24.48 -22.73
N ALA A 63 -2.96 23.57 -23.07
CA ALA A 63 -3.92 23.77 -24.16
C ALA A 63 -4.85 24.98 -23.96
N ARG A 64 -5.08 25.39 -22.70
CA ARG A 64 -5.87 26.60 -22.37
C ARG A 64 -5.09 27.91 -22.49
N LEU A 65 -3.77 27.87 -22.68
CA LEU A 65 -2.97 29.09 -22.83
C LEU A 65 -3.26 29.76 -24.18
N PRO A 66 -3.20 31.10 -24.26
CA PRO A 66 -3.19 31.81 -25.54
C PRO A 66 -2.03 31.36 -26.43
N GLN A 67 -2.21 31.40 -27.75
CA GLN A 67 -1.22 30.91 -28.72
C GLN A 67 0.17 31.53 -28.54
N GLY A 68 0.25 32.84 -28.27
CA GLY A 68 1.53 33.52 -28.01
C GLY A 68 2.27 32.95 -26.80
N HIS A 69 1.56 32.58 -25.74
CA HIS A 69 2.17 31.92 -24.57
C HIS A 69 2.58 30.48 -24.89
N GLN A 70 1.77 29.74 -25.66
CA GLN A 70 2.14 28.39 -26.09
C GLN A 70 3.42 28.39 -26.92
N GLN A 71 3.64 29.40 -27.76
CA GLN A 71 4.87 29.54 -28.55
C GLN A 71 6.12 29.77 -27.69
N ILE A 72 6.00 30.49 -26.57
CA ILE A 72 7.10 30.70 -25.61
C ILE A 72 7.48 29.37 -24.94
N VAL A 73 6.49 28.53 -24.63
CA VAL A 73 6.69 27.23 -23.95
C VAL A 73 6.47 26.03 -24.88
N ASN A 74 6.87 26.16 -26.15
CA ASN A 74 6.65 25.16 -27.19
C ASN A 74 7.35 23.81 -26.96
N TYR A 75 8.30 23.75 -26.02
CA TYR A 75 9.00 22.53 -25.61
C TYR A 75 8.17 21.64 -24.66
N LEU A 76 7.11 22.17 -24.04
CA LEU A 76 6.32 21.44 -23.05
C LEU A 76 5.63 20.18 -23.59
N PRO A 77 5.03 20.17 -24.80
CA PRO A 77 4.46 18.95 -25.36
C PRO A 77 5.46 17.79 -25.44
N ALA A 78 6.68 18.04 -25.92
CA ALA A 78 7.73 17.03 -25.97
C ALA A 78 8.14 16.56 -24.55
N LYS A 79 8.18 17.49 -23.59
CA LYS A 79 8.46 17.17 -22.18
C LYS A 79 7.37 16.31 -21.56
N PHE A 80 6.09 16.56 -21.85
CA PHE A 80 4.98 15.72 -21.37
C PHE A 80 5.08 14.30 -21.89
N GLU A 81 5.48 14.13 -23.15
CA GLU A 81 5.67 12.81 -23.74
C GLU A 81 6.86 12.07 -23.11
N ALA A 82 8.00 12.75 -22.94
CA ALA A 82 9.14 12.19 -22.22
C ALA A 82 8.76 11.78 -20.78
N GLN A 83 7.95 12.57 -20.08
CA GLN A 83 7.44 12.22 -18.75
C GLN A 83 6.60 10.94 -18.77
N LYS A 84 5.72 10.74 -19.76
CA LYS A 84 4.94 9.49 -19.90
C LYS A 84 5.83 8.28 -20.15
N GLN A 85 6.89 8.43 -20.94
CA GLN A 85 7.87 7.37 -21.17
C GLN A 85 8.62 7.00 -19.87
N CYS A 86 9.06 8.00 -19.10
CA CYS A 86 9.68 7.74 -17.81
C CYS A 86 8.71 7.06 -16.83
N LEU A 87 7.44 7.47 -16.82
CA LEU A 87 6.40 6.80 -16.01
C LEU A 87 6.24 5.32 -16.38
N GLN A 88 6.35 4.98 -17.67
CA GLN A 88 6.31 3.59 -18.13
C GLN A 88 7.51 2.80 -17.59
N VAL A 89 8.74 3.30 -17.77
CA VAL A 89 9.95 2.63 -17.28
C VAL A 89 9.89 2.40 -15.76
N ASN A 90 9.47 3.41 -15.01
CA ASN A 90 9.32 3.30 -13.57
C ASN A 90 8.23 2.30 -13.18
N GLN A 91 7.14 2.21 -13.93
CA GLN A 91 6.09 1.24 -13.69
C GLN A 91 6.56 -0.19 -13.90
N ASP A 92 7.37 -0.43 -14.93
CA ASP A 92 7.93 -1.76 -15.21
C ASP A 92 8.88 -2.20 -14.08
N PHE A 93 9.67 -1.27 -13.54
CA PHE A 93 10.48 -1.51 -12.35
C PHE A 93 9.61 -1.85 -11.12
N LEU A 94 8.59 -1.03 -10.82
CA LEU A 94 7.68 -1.29 -9.69
C LEU A 94 6.90 -2.61 -9.85
N ALA A 95 6.51 -2.97 -11.08
CA ALA A 95 5.83 -4.23 -11.37
C ALA A 95 6.75 -5.44 -11.14
N THR A 96 8.05 -5.30 -11.42
CA THR A 96 9.05 -6.33 -11.10
C THR A 96 9.15 -6.55 -9.60
N ILE A 97 9.17 -5.46 -8.80
CA ILE A 97 9.14 -5.58 -7.33
C ILE A 97 7.89 -6.33 -6.88
N VAL A 98 6.71 -5.98 -7.41
CA VAL A 98 5.45 -6.66 -7.07
C VAL A 98 5.49 -8.15 -7.41
N ALA A 99 6.06 -8.54 -8.55
CA ALA A 99 6.18 -9.95 -8.95
C ALA A 99 7.00 -10.76 -7.93
N ASP A 100 8.06 -10.18 -7.37
CA ASP A 100 8.91 -10.84 -6.37
C ASP A 100 8.24 -10.96 -4.98
N THR A 101 7.14 -10.22 -4.75
CA THR A 101 6.45 -10.24 -3.44
C THR A 101 5.76 -11.57 -3.11
N GLU A 102 5.51 -12.44 -4.08
CA GLU A 102 4.89 -13.75 -3.85
C GLU A 102 5.72 -14.62 -2.89
N GLY A 103 7.05 -14.51 -2.93
CA GLY A 103 7.94 -15.20 -2.00
C GLY A 103 7.79 -14.69 -0.56
N PHE A 104 7.62 -13.37 -0.39
CA PHE A 104 7.42 -12.76 0.93
C PHE A 104 6.11 -13.19 1.57
N ILE A 105 5.03 -13.29 0.77
CA ILE A 105 3.72 -13.75 1.25
C ILE A 105 3.80 -15.20 1.75
N LYS A 106 4.47 -16.09 1.01
CA LYS A 106 4.60 -17.51 1.38
C LYS A 106 5.40 -17.72 2.67
N ASN A 107 6.37 -16.85 2.93
CA ASN A 107 7.26 -16.96 4.08
C ASN A 107 6.77 -16.21 5.32
N SER A 108 5.67 -15.44 5.24
CA SER A 108 5.14 -14.65 6.35
C SER A 108 3.77 -15.16 6.81
N PRO A 109 3.65 -15.69 8.04
CA PRO A 109 2.35 -16.08 8.58
C PRO A 109 1.40 -14.89 8.80
N LEU A 110 1.93 -13.67 8.83
CA LEU A 110 1.15 -12.44 8.94
C LEU A 110 0.49 -12.07 7.62
N LEU A 111 1.08 -12.43 6.48
CA LEU A 111 0.57 -12.11 5.14
C LEU A 111 -0.26 -13.25 4.54
N THR A 112 -0.59 -14.27 5.32
CA THR A 112 -1.41 -15.40 4.83
C THR A 112 -2.74 -14.89 4.28
N GLY A 113 -2.98 -15.11 2.98
CA GLY A 113 -4.18 -14.66 2.28
C GLY A 113 -4.07 -13.30 1.58
N ALA A 114 -2.92 -12.62 1.67
CA ALA A 114 -2.66 -11.40 0.93
C ALA A 114 -2.63 -11.64 -0.59
N ARG A 115 -3.09 -10.66 -1.38
CA ARG A 115 -3.13 -10.72 -2.83
C ARG A 115 -2.19 -9.71 -3.47
N THR A 116 -1.70 -10.06 -4.66
CA THR A 116 -0.89 -9.18 -5.51
C THR A 116 -1.57 -8.80 -6.82
N ARG A 117 -2.70 -9.46 -7.14
CA ARG A 117 -3.52 -9.19 -8.32
C ARG A 117 -4.89 -8.67 -7.88
N PHE A 118 -5.31 -7.57 -8.50
CA PHE A 118 -6.57 -6.89 -8.21
C PHE A 118 -7.30 -6.60 -9.52
N GLU A 119 -8.62 -6.79 -9.55
CA GLU A 119 -9.45 -6.50 -10.73
C GLU A 119 -9.61 -4.99 -10.96
N HIS A 120 -9.72 -4.23 -9.87
CA HIS A 120 -9.89 -2.79 -9.90
C HIS A 120 -9.07 -2.14 -8.78
N ILE A 121 -8.43 -1.02 -9.09
CA ILE A 121 -7.60 -0.25 -8.15
C ILE A 121 -8.08 1.21 -8.15
N GLU A 122 -8.60 1.66 -7.01
CA GLU A 122 -8.95 3.06 -6.80
C GLU A 122 -7.80 3.79 -6.09
N GLY A 123 -7.38 4.91 -6.66
CA GLY A 123 -6.26 5.70 -6.15
C GLY A 123 -6.57 6.58 -4.93
N SER A 124 -7.82 6.73 -4.52
CA SER A 124 -8.26 7.70 -3.49
C SER A 124 -7.70 7.44 -2.09
N SER A 125 -7.36 6.20 -1.78
CA SER A 125 -6.80 5.77 -0.49
C SER A 125 -5.30 5.45 -0.56
N LEU A 126 -4.66 5.61 -1.73
CA LEU A 126 -3.29 5.18 -1.96
C LEU A 126 -2.29 6.33 -1.76
N ASP A 127 -1.25 6.06 -0.97
CA ASP A 127 -0.21 7.04 -0.66
C ASP A 127 0.83 7.11 -1.78
N MET A 128 0.52 7.89 -2.81
CA MET A 128 1.39 8.06 -3.98
C MET A 128 2.66 8.86 -3.69
N ASP A 129 2.71 9.63 -2.61
CA ASP A 129 3.91 10.40 -2.24
C ASP A 129 5.00 9.50 -1.69
N LYS A 130 4.65 8.47 -0.91
CA LYS A 130 5.62 7.43 -0.51
C LYS A 130 6.24 6.71 -1.69
N ILE A 131 5.45 6.39 -2.73
CA ILE A 131 5.97 5.73 -3.93
C ILE A 131 6.99 6.63 -4.65
N ARG A 132 6.69 7.92 -4.78
CA ARG A 132 7.63 8.89 -5.38
C ARG A 132 8.91 9.04 -4.57
N CYS A 133 8.84 8.98 -3.25
CA CYS A 133 10.02 9.01 -2.39
C CYS A 133 10.85 7.73 -2.51
N THR A 134 10.23 6.58 -2.77
CA THR A 134 10.93 5.29 -2.93
C THR A 134 11.76 5.23 -4.21
N LEU A 135 11.36 5.98 -5.25
CA LEU A 135 12.07 6.06 -6.53
C LEU A 135 13.20 7.11 -6.56
N ARG A 136 13.40 7.87 -5.47
CA ARG A 136 14.45 8.92 -5.36
C ARG A 136 15.72 8.36 -4.75
#